data_AF-A0AAV5UF69-F1
#
_entry.id   AF-A0AAV5UF69-F1
#
_cell.length_a   1.000
_cell.length_b   1.000
_cell.length_c   1.000
_cell.angle_alpha   90.00
_cell.angle_beta   90.00
_cell.angle_gamma   90.00
#
_symmetry.space_group_name_H-M   'P 1'
#
loop_
_entity.id
_entity.type
_entity.pdbx_description
1 polymer ?
#
loop_
_entity_poly.entity_id
_entity_poly.type
_entity_poly.pdbx_seq_one_letter_code
_entity_poly.pdbx_strand_id
1 'polypeptide(L)'
;QLFHPFSLSCSHLFCSGCWLSHISHSIHRQRIPDDCLEVNCTQRVSISAARGILNNSSLLRYEKAMMIYLRSEGRLLSCPQCKRFSCSTGLSHLEPSPVLVGCTRCSLAEHFPVNCEIFRQ
;
A
#
# COMPACT_ATOMS: atom_id res chain seq x y z
N GLN A 1 -3.50 -4.73 29.79
CA GLN A 1 -3.26 -3.87 28.60
C GLN A 1 -4.59 -3.28 28.19
N LEU A 2 -4.71 -1.96 28.12
CA LEU A 2 -5.93 -1.28 27.71
C LEU A 2 -6.11 -1.47 26.19
N PHE A 3 -7.21 -2.12 25.84
CA PHE A 3 -7.63 -2.37 24.47
C PHE A 3 -8.20 -1.08 23.88
N HIS A 4 -7.33 -0.18 23.41
CA HIS A 4 -7.80 1.04 22.77
C HIS A 4 -8.59 0.70 21.50
N PRO A 5 -9.80 1.27 21.34
CA PRO A 5 -10.58 1.08 20.13
C PRO A 5 -9.89 1.78 18.96
N PHE A 6 -9.89 1.12 17.81
CA PHE A 6 -9.33 1.62 16.56
C PHE A 6 -10.39 1.50 15.46
N SER A 7 -10.52 2.55 14.67
CA SER A 7 -11.30 2.57 13.44
C SER A 7 -10.40 2.89 12.24
N LEU A 8 -10.77 2.37 11.08
CA LEU A 8 -10.27 2.87 9.81
C LEU A 8 -10.93 4.23 9.49
N SER A 9 -10.98 4.61 8.21
CA SER A 9 -11.77 5.75 7.74
C SER A 9 -13.29 5.52 7.80
N CYS A 10 -13.75 4.32 8.22
CA CYS A 10 -15.13 4.06 8.60
C CYS A 10 -15.37 4.38 10.10
N SER A 11 -16.63 4.46 10.52
CA SER A 11 -17.03 4.66 11.92
C SER A 11 -17.02 3.38 12.78
N HIS A 12 -16.66 2.22 12.22
CA HIS A 12 -16.66 0.96 12.96
C HIS A 12 -15.41 0.84 13.85
N LEU A 13 -15.64 0.61 15.14
CA LEU A 13 -14.61 0.54 16.16
C LEU A 13 -14.44 -0.90 16.62
N PHE A 14 -13.21 -1.40 16.55
CA PHE A 14 -12.83 -2.69 17.11
C PHE A 14 -11.61 -2.50 17.99
N CYS A 15 -11.42 -3.37 18.98
CA CYS A 15 -10.22 -3.28 19.80
C CYS A 15 -8.97 -3.63 18.99
N SER A 16 -7.82 -3.11 19.42
CA SER A 16 -6.52 -3.44 18.83
C SER A 16 -6.26 -4.95 18.76
N GLY A 17 -6.72 -5.72 19.74
CA GLY A 17 -6.62 -7.19 19.75
C GLY A 17 -7.40 -7.87 18.60
N CYS A 18 -8.62 -7.41 18.32
CA CYS A 18 -9.43 -7.91 17.20
C CYS A 18 -8.75 -7.58 15.86
N TRP A 19 -8.25 -6.35 15.70
CA TRP A 19 -7.52 -5.96 14.49
C TRP A 19 -6.22 -6.76 14.31
N LEU A 20 -5.45 -6.96 15.38
CA LEU A 20 -4.23 -7.76 15.34
C LEU A 20 -4.50 -9.20 14.89
N SER A 21 -5.54 -9.83 15.46
CA SER A 21 -5.94 -11.19 15.11
C SER A 21 -6.39 -11.27 13.64
N HIS A 22 -7.25 -10.34 13.22
CA HIS A 22 -7.79 -10.25 11.85
C HIS A 22 -6.66 -10.08 10.82
N ILE A 23 -5.82 -9.07 10.98
CA ILE A 23 -4.72 -8.79 10.05
C ILE A 23 -3.71 -9.94 10.03
N SER A 24 -3.38 -10.52 11.19
CA SER A 24 -2.48 -11.68 11.23
C SER A 24 -3.04 -12.87 10.45
N HIS A 25 -4.34 -13.15 10.61
CA HIS A 25 -5.03 -14.21 9.90
C HIS A 25 -5.01 -14.00 8.39
N SER A 26 -5.24 -12.76 7.94
CA SER A 26 -5.24 -12.42 6.52
C SER A 26 -3.85 -12.41 5.89
N ILE A 27 -2.80 -12.02 6.63
CA ILE A 27 -1.42 -12.20 6.18
C ILE A 27 -1.15 -13.70 5.93
N HIS A 28 -1.56 -14.59 6.85
CA HIS A 28 -1.39 -16.03 6.70
C HIS A 28 -2.19 -16.60 5.52
N ARG A 29 -3.38 -16.07 5.25
CA ARG A 29 -4.24 -16.49 4.14
C ARG A 29 -3.97 -15.76 2.82
N GLN A 30 -2.98 -14.88 2.77
CA GLN A 30 -2.69 -14.01 1.62
C GLN A 30 -3.91 -13.20 1.14
N ARG A 31 -4.80 -12.82 2.06
CA ARG A 31 -6.00 -12.01 1.79
C ARG A 31 -5.73 -10.55 2.15
N ILE A 32 -4.82 -9.93 1.41
CA ILE A 32 -4.38 -8.54 1.62
C ILE A 32 -4.74 -7.73 0.37
N PRO A 33 -5.23 -6.48 0.49
CA PRO A 33 -5.55 -5.74 1.71
C PRO A 33 -6.69 -6.36 2.52
N ASP A 34 -6.60 -6.28 3.84
CA ASP A 34 -7.68 -6.63 4.76
C ASP A 34 -8.84 -5.66 4.62
N ASP A 35 -10.06 -6.18 4.56
CA ASP A 35 -11.27 -5.38 4.73
C ASP A 35 -11.55 -5.13 6.22
N CYS A 36 -12.44 -4.19 6.51
CA CYS A 36 -12.95 -3.94 7.84
C CYS A 36 -13.64 -5.19 8.41
N LEU A 37 -13.59 -5.38 9.73
CA LEU A 37 -14.24 -6.51 10.39
C LEU A 37 -15.78 -6.43 10.32
N GLU A 38 -16.34 -5.24 10.09
CA GLU A 38 -17.79 -5.05 9.94
C GLU A 38 -18.28 -5.65 8.62
N VAL A 39 -19.38 -6.40 8.68
CA VAL A 39 -19.94 -7.06 7.51
C VAL A 39 -20.45 -6.00 6.53
N ASN A 40 -20.17 -6.19 5.24
CA ASN A 40 -20.51 -5.25 4.16
C ASN A 40 -19.75 -3.90 4.18
N CYS A 41 -18.78 -3.72 5.06
CA CYS A 41 -17.91 -2.54 5.01
C CYS A 41 -16.75 -2.78 4.02
N THR A 42 -16.66 -1.95 2.98
CA THR A 42 -15.62 -2.06 1.94
C THR A 42 -14.33 -1.30 2.27
N GLN A 43 -14.22 -0.74 3.48
CA GLN A 43 -13.01 -0.02 3.87
C GLN A 43 -11.87 -0.99 4.13
N ARG A 44 -10.70 -0.65 3.58
CA ARG A 44 -9.51 -1.51 3.60
C ARG A 44 -8.42 -0.97 4.51
N VAL A 45 -7.67 -1.88 5.13
CA VAL A 45 -6.52 -1.57 5.98
C VAL A 45 -5.38 -1.05 5.10
N SER A 46 -5.08 0.24 5.22
CA SER A 46 -3.92 0.85 4.58
C SER A 46 -2.62 0.48 5.31
N ILE A 47 -1.46 0.68 4.66
CA ILE A 47 -0.16 0.52 5.33
C ILE A 47 -0.04 1.46 6.54
N SER A 48 -0.56 2.68 6.44
CA SER A 48 -0.57 3.66 7.54
C SER A 48 -1.41 3.17 8.73
N ALA A 49 -2.59 2.60 8.47
CA ALA A 49 -3.43 2.00 9.51
C ALA A 49 -2.74 0.79 10.14
N ALA A 50 -2.16 -0.10 9.32
CA ALA A 50 -1.41 -1.27 9.80
C ALA A 50 -0.23 -0.86 10.70
N ARG A 51 0.46 0.25 10.41
CA ARG A 51 1.55 0.78 11.25
C ARG A 51 1.09 1.18 12.65
N GLY A 52 -0.16 1.62 12.80
CA GLY A 52 -0.73 1.96 14.11
C GLY A 52 -1.16 0.76 14.94
N ILE A 53 -1.28 -0.43 14.34
CA ILE A 53 -1.83 -1.63 14.97
C ILE A 53 -0.75 -2.70 15.17
N LEU A 54 0.08 -2.92 14.15
CA LEU A 54 1.03 -4.03 14.09
C LEU A 54 2.37 -3.68 14.73
N ASN A 55 3.03 -4.69 15.29
CA ASN A 55 4.45 -4.59 15.62
C ASN A 55 5.32 -4.58 14.34
N ASN A 56 6.59 -4.18 14.48
CA ASN A 56 7.51 -4.03 13.34
C ASN A 56 7.64 -5.30 12.48
N SER A 57 7.73 -6.48 13.07
CA SER A 57 7.90 -7.73 12.31
C SER A 57 6.66 -8.10 11.51
N SER A 58 5.46 -7.89 12.07
CA SER A 58 4.19 -8.12 11.39
C SER A 58 3.92 -7.06 10.33
N LEU A 59 4.28 -5.81 10.60
CA LEU A 59 4.19 -4.70 9.65
C LEU A 59 5.04 -4.96 8.40
N LEU A 60 6.29 -5.41 8.56
CA LEU A 60 7.15 -5.76 7.41
C LEU A 60 6.54 -6.86 6.53
N ARG A 61 5.90 -7.87 7.15
CA ARG A 61 5.20 -8.93 6.41
C ARG A 61 3.98 -8.36 5.67
N TYR A 62 3.22 -7.50 6.33
CA TYR A 62 2.06 -6.82 5.73
C TYR A 62 2.47 -5.94 4.55
N GLU A 63 3.50 -5.12 4.70
CA GLU A 63 4.05 -4.26 3.64
C GLU A 63 4.51 -5.10 2.43
N LYS A 64 5.21 -6.21 2.66
CA LYS A 64 5.62 -7.13 1.60
C LYS A 64 4.43 -7.75 0.87
N ALA A 65 3.41 -8.20 1.60
CA ALA A 65 2.18 -8.75 1.01
C ALA A 65 1.43 -7.68 0.21
N MET A 66 1.33 -6.46 0.73
CA MET A 66 0.71 -5.33 0.04
C MET A 66 1.43 -4.98 -1.26
N MET A 67 2.77 -4.99 -1.28
CA MET A 67 3.53 -4.76 -2.52
C MET A 67 3.28 -5.84 -3.57
N ILE A 68 3.16 -7.11 -3.16
CA ILE A 68 2.84 -8.21 -4.08
C ILE A 68 1.43 -8.01 -4.66
N TYR A 69 0.44 -7.71 -3.81
CA TYR A 69 -0.93 -7.40 -4.24
C TYR A 69 -0.97 -6.21 -5.21
N LEU A 70 -0.34 -5.08 -4.85
CA LEU A 70 -0.36 -3.89 -5.72
C LEU A 70 0.35 -4.16 -7.06
N ARG A 71 1.38 -5.02 -7.07
CA ARG A 71 2.02 -5.46 -8.32
C ARG A 71 1.08 -6.32 -9.16
N SER A 72 0.37 -7.29 -8.57
CA SER A 72 -0.57 -8.14 -9.31
C SER A 72 -1.75 -7.36 -9.88
N GLU A 73 -2.19 -6.31 -9.18
CA GLU A 73 -3.22 -5.38 -9.65
C GLU A 73 -2.72 -4.38 -10.70
N GLY A 74 -1.43 -4.43 -11.09
CA GLY A 74 -0.84 -3.46 -12.01
C GLY A 74 -0.78 -2.03 -11.46
N ARG A 75 -0.96 -1.86 -10.14
CA ARG A 75 -0.93 -0.59 -9.39
C ARG A 75 0.46 -0.24 -8.85
N LEU A 76 1.41 -1.16 -9.00
CA LEU A 76 2.80 -1.00 -8.59
C LEU A 76 3.72 -1.53 -9.67
N LEU A 77 4.39 -0.62 -10.37
CA LEU A 77 5.43 -0.94 -11.34
C LEU A 77 6.77 -1.03 -10.59
N SER A 78 7.62 -1.96 -10.99
CA SER A 78 9.00 -2.01 -10.50
C SER A 78 9.94 -1.53 -11.59
N CYS A 79 10.83 -0.60 -11.26
CA CYS A 79 11.92 -0.24 -12.16
C CYS A 79 12.76 -1.50 -12.46
N PRO A 80 12.97 -1.85 -13.74
CA PRO A 80 13.68 -3.07 -14.11
C PRO A 80 15.15 -3.07 -13.69
N GLN A 81 15.77 -1.90 -13.48
CA GLN A 81 17.18 -1.79 -13.11
C GLN A 81 17.42 -1.71 -11.60
N CYS A 82 16.73 -0.84 -10.87
CA CYS A 82 16.96 -0.67 -9.42
C CYS A 82 16.04 -1.52 -8.54
N LYS A 83 15.07 -2.23 -9.15
CA LYS A 83 14.03 -3.03 -8.49
C LYS A 83 13.17 -2.25 -7.47
N ARG A 84 13.29 -0.92 -7.43
CA ARG A 84 12.45 -0.05 -6.59
C ARG A 84 11.12 0.20 -7.26
N PHE A 85 10.09 0.34 -6.44
CA PHE A 85 8.70 0.39 -6.87
C PHE A 85 8.20 1.82 -7.10
N SER A 86 7.36 2.02 -8.10
CA SER A 86 6.56 3.21 -8.36
C SER A 86 5.08 2.83 -8.42
N CYS A 87 4.21 3.60 -7.78
CA CYS A 87 2.77 3.38 -7.84
C CYS A 87 2.23 3.93 -9.16
N SER A 88 1.51 3.10 -9.93
CA SER A 88 0.68 3.55 -11.04
C SER A 88 -0.68 3.95 -10.48
N THR A 89 -0.95 5.25 -10.43
CA THR A 89 -2.29 5.75 -10.15
C THR A 89 -3.18 5.41 -11.33
N GLY A 90 -4.11 4.48 -11.12
CA GLY A 90 -5.08 4.07 -12.13
C GLY A 90 -5.83 5.28 -12.68
N LEU A 91 -5.71 5.48 -13.99
CA LEU A 91 -6.56 6.30 -14.83
C LEU A 91 -8.01 5.86 -14.64
N SER A 92 -8.76 6.57 -13.79
CA SER A 92 -10.20 6.71 -14.01
C SER A 92 -10.37 7.94 -14.88
N HIS A 93 -10.97 7.73 -16.05
CA HIS A 93 -11.37 8.74 -17.02
C HIS A 93 -11.87 10.02 -16.35
N LEU A 94 -11.18 11.15 -16.56
CA LEU A 94 -11.68 12.52 -16.73
C LEU A 94 -10.49 13.48 -16.57
N GLU A 95 -10.26 14.30 -17.60
CA GLU A 95 -9.27 15.39 -17.72
C GLU A 95 -7.82 15.01 -18.13
N PRO A 96 -7.25 15.64 -19.17
CA PRO A 96 -5.89 15.40 -19.64
C PRO A 96 -4.90 16.18 -18.77
N SER A 97 -4.53 15.60 -17.63
CA SER A 97 -3.32 16.03 -16.92
C SER A 97 -2.16 15.14 -17.34
N PRO A 98 -0.97 15.66 -17.69
CA PRO A 98 0.14 14.85 -18.17
C PRO A 98 0.60 13.92 -17.04
N VAL A 99 0.22 12.66 -17.20
CA VAL A 99 0.51 11.55 -16.30
C VAL A 99 2.02 11.38 -16.18
N LEU A 100 2.62 11.90 -15.10
CA LEU A 100 4.05 11.75 -14.86
C LEU A 100 4.30 10.38 -14.21
N VAL A 101 4.64 9.37 -15.02
CA VAL A 101 5.30 8.15 -14.53
C VAL A 101 6.65 8.58 -13.97
N GLY A 102 6.70 8.83 -12.65
CA GLY A 102 7.83 9.49 -12.02
C GLY A 102 8.84 8.54 -11.41
N CYS A 103 10.14 8.78 -11.60
CA CYS A 103 11.17 8.11 -10.82
C CYS A 103 11.15 8.63 -9.37
N THR A 104 11.02 7.74 -8.38
CA THR A 104 10.93 8.10 -6.95
C THR A 104 12.19 8.76 -6.36
N ARG A 105 13.32 8.80 -7.10
CA ARG A 105 14.54 9.50 -6.69
C ARG A 105 14.59 10.95 -7.19
N CYS A 106 14.06 11.22 -8.38
CA CYS A 106 14.17 12.55 -8.99
C CYS A 106 12.85 13.30 -9.16
N SER A 107 11.72 12.62 -8.96
CA SER A 107 10.37 13.13 -9.17
C SER A 107 10.11 13.63 -10.61
N LEU A 108 10.96 13.24 -11.57
CA LEU A 108 10.85 13.57 -12.99
C LEU A 108 10.25 12.40 -13.76
N ALA A 109 9.76 12.70 -14.98
CA ALA A 109 9.21 11.73 -15.92
C ALA A 109 10.15 10.56 -16.20
N GLU A 110 9.58 9.42 -16.60
CA GLU A 110 10.30 8.21 -16.93
C GLU A 110 11.39 8.51 -17.96
N HIS A 111 12.63 8.31 -17.54
CA HIS A 111 13.81 8.65 -18.32
C HIS A 111 14.67 7.41 -18.60
N PHE A 112 14.06 6.24 -18.70
CA PHE A 112 14.76 5.06 -19.20
C PHE A 112 15.19 5.30 -20.67
N PRO A 113 16.42 4.92 -21.10
CA PRO A 113 17.43 4.11 -20.41
C PRO A 113 18.46 4.89 -19.58
N VAL A 114 18.33 6.21 -19.45
CA VAL A 114 19.31 7.04 -18.76
C VAL A 114 19.05 7.10 -17.25
N ASN A 115 20.11 7.17 -16.46
CA ASN A 115 19.98 7.31 -15.01
C ASN A 115 19.63 8.77 -14.64
N CYS A 116 19.23 9.00 -13.38
CA CYS A 116 18.82 10.33 -12.91
C CYS A 116 19.94 11.38 -12.97
N GLU A 117 21.20 10.97 -12.97
CA GLU A 117 22.37 11.86 -13.01
C GLU A 117 22.60 12.37 -14.43
N ILE A 118 22.42 11.50 -15.43
CA ILE A 118 22.48 11.85 -16.86
C ILE A 118 21.25 12.67 -17.26
N PHE A 119 20.06 12.33 -16.76
CA PHE A 119 18.82 13.04 -17.15
C PHE A 119 18.71 14.47 -16.59
N ARG A 120 19.45 14.79 -15.52
CA ARG A 120 19.43 16.13 -14.87
C ARG A 120 20.43 17.12 -15.46
N GLN A 121 21.24 16.70 -16.43
CA GLN A 121 22.12 17.57 -17.21
C GLN A 121 21.34 18.21 -18.36
#